data_AF-A0A7X9LAS7-F1
#
_entry.id   AF-A0A7X9LAS7-F1
#
_cell.length_a   1.000
_cell.length_b   1.000
_cell.length_c   1.000
_cell.angle_alpha   90.00
_cell.angle_beta   90.00
_cell.angle_gamma   90.00
#
_symmetry.space_group_name_H-M   'P 1'
#
loop_
_entity.id
_entity.type
_entity.pdbx_description
1 polymer ?
#
loop_
_entity_poly.entity_id
_entity_poly.type
_entity_poly.pdbx_seq_one_letter_code
_entity_poly.pdbx_strand_id
1 'polypeptide(L)'
;MRSSCGWPSTPTFGDRQPSEISVAEVTAWYRSMNATPTQQANAYGLLKSILKDAVEDGLIATNPCRVKAGGQKTRAREIEVLSVEQLTAYLEAVPEARRVPLLLAGWCGLRSGEVRALRVRDLDLDAGVVRVRQGVVRLAGELLIGPPKTAAGVRDVTIPPHLVPSLREWQRRQPTRGRDALLFPAGDGVSPLNDSVLREAHDKGKAAIGMPGLT
;
A
#
# COMPACT_ATOMS: atom_id res chain seq x y z
N MET A 1 -9.40 -25.26 0.20
CA MET A 1 -9.86 -24.41 1.33
C MET A 1 -9.80 -22.96 0.90
N ARG A 2 -10.95 -22.33 0.62
CA ARG A 2 -11.05 -20.94 0.15
C ARG A 2 -11.14 -20.02 1.38
N SER A 3 -10.19 -19.11 1.52
CA SER A 3 -10.23 -18.07 2.55
C SER A 3 -11.26 -17.02 2.14
N SER A 4 -12.37 -16.97 2.87
CA SER A 4 -13.46 -16.01 2.71
C SER A 4 -13.04 -14.63 3.20
N CYS A 5 -12.74 -13.71 2.27
CA CYS A 5 -12.99 -12.31 2.54
C CYS A 5 -14.50 -12.15 2.66
N GLY A 6 -15.00 -11.80 3.86
CA GLY A 6 -16.42 -11.68 4.19
C GLY A 6 -17.12 -10.49 3.52
N TRP A 7 -17.12 -10.46 2.19
CA TRP A 7 -18.09 -9.68 1.43
C TRP A 7 -19.38 -10.50 1.36
N PRO A 8 -20.56 -9.92 1.63
CA PRO A 8 -21.81 -10.60 1.31
C PRO A 8 -21.76 -10.99 -0.17
N SER A 9 -22.02 -12.27 -0.45
CA SER A 9 -21.88 -12.89 -1.76
C SER A 9 -22.85 -12.36 -2.83
N THR A 10 -23.69 -11.39 -2.47
CA THR A 10 -24.56 -10.66 -3.39
C THR A 10 -24.43 -9.16 -3.09
N PRO A 11 -24.00 -8.33 -4.06
CA PRO A 11 -24.02 -6.88 -3.91
C PRO A 11 -25.45 -6.41 -3.63
N THR A 12 -25.65 -5.45 -2.72
CA THR A 12 -26.98 -4.96 -2.30
C THR A 12 -27.90 -4.56 -3.46
N PHE A 13 -27.32 -4.07 -4.57
CA PHE A 13 -28.04 -3.66 -5.77
C PHE A 13 -27.72 -4.54 -6.99
N GLY A 14 -27.11 -5.71 -6.79
CA GLY A 14 -26.53 -6.53 -7.87
C GLY A 14 -27.51 -6.95 -8.97
N ASP A 15 -28.74 -7.31 -8.59
CA ASP A 15 -29.77 -7.80 -9.51
C ASP A 15 -30.87 -6.75 -9.78
N ARG A 16 -30.68 -5.51 -9.32
CA ARG A 16 -31.71 -4.45 -9.41
C ARG A 16 -31.52 -3.63 -10.66
N GLN A 17 -32.63 -3.27 -11.31
CA GLN A 17 -32.57 -2.30 -12.40
C GLN A 17 -32.23 -0.92 -11.84
N PRO A 18 -31.40 -0.10 -12.52
CA PRO A 18 -31.07 1.24 -12.06
C PRO A 18 -32.30 2.11 -11.76
N SER A 19 -33.39 1.95 -12.52
CA SER A 19 -34.67 2.65 -12.37
C SER A 19 -35.42 2.33 -11.08
N GLU A 20 -35.14 1.18 -10.47
CA GLU A 20 -35.77 0.73 -9.24
C GLU A 20 -35.02 1.17 -7.99
N ILE A 21 -33.86 1.82 -8.13
CA ILE A 21 -33.01 2.21 -7.00
C ILE A 21 -33.45 3.59 -6.50
N SER A 22 -34.02 3.65 -5.30
CA SER A 22 -34.49 4.89 -4.69
C SER A 22 -33.44 5.60 -3.83
N VAL A 23 -33.64 6.90 -3.61
CA VAL A 23 -32.81 7.70 -2.69
C VAL A 23 -32.83 7.13 -1.27
N ALA A 24 -33.99 6.63 -0.83
CA ALA A 24 -34.18 6.06 0.50
C ALA A 24 -33.35 4.77 0.67
N GLU A 25 -33.38 3.88 -0.33
CA GLU A 25 -32.58 2.64 -0.33
C GLU A 25 -31.08 2.95 -0.34
N VAL A 26 -30.62 3.87 -1.17
CA VAL A 26 -29.19 4.27 -1.21
C VAL A 26 -28.76 4.85 0.15
N THR A 27 -29.61 5.66 0.78
CA THR A 27 -29.32 6.24 2.10
C THR A 27 -29.28 5.17 3.20
N ALA A 28 -30.22 4.23 3.18
CA ALA A 28 -30.28 3.12 4.12
C ALA A 28 -29.05 2.21 3.96
N TRP A 29 -28.73 1.83 2.73
CA TRP A 29 -27.53 1.06 2.40
C TRP A 29 -26.26 1.79 2.85
N TYR A 30 -26.14 3.08 2.55
CA TYR A 30 -24.99 3.87 2.96
C TYR A 30 -24.78 3.79 4.47
N ARG A 31 -25.84 3.99 5.26
CA ARG A 31 -25.78 4.01 6.73
C ARG A 31 -25.60 2.63 7.36
N SER A 32 -26.02 1.55 6.71
CA SER A 32 -25.93 0.19 7.25
C SER A 32 -24.60 -0.51 6.95
N MET A 33 -23.73 0.08 6.13
CA MET A 33 -22.42 -0.50 5.79
C MET A 33 -21.54 -0.67 7.04
N ASN A 34 -21.17 -1.92 7.34
CA ASN A 34 -20.11 -2.24 8.29
C ASN A 34 -18.73 -2.09 7.61
N ALA A 35 -18.30 -0.85 7.40
CA ALA A 35 -17.09 -0.51 6.66
C ALA A 35 -16.37 0.69 7.29
N THR A 36 -15.06 0.81 7.05
CA THR A 36 -14.34 2.04 7.41
C THR A 36 -14.88 3.24 6.61
N PRO A 37 -14.76 4.48 7.10
CA PRO A 37 -15.23 5.67 6.37
C PRO A 37 -14.66 5.77 4.94
N THR A 38 -13.42 5.33 4.73
CA THR A 38 -12.80 5.30 3.40
C THR A 38 -13.43 4.24 2.50
N GLN A 39 -13.69 3.04 3.02
CA GLN A 39 -14.36 1.97 2.27
C GLN A 39 -15.81 2.36 1.93
N GLN A 40 -16.54 2.93 2.89
CA GLN A 40 -17.89 3.44 2.72
C GLN A 40 -17.94 4.53 1.63
N ALA A 41 -17.03 5.51 1.69
CA ALA A 41 -16.92 6.57 0.69
C ALA A 41 -16.53 6.06 -0.70
N ASN A 42 -15.65 5.07 -0.78
CA ASN A 42 -15.28 4.42 -2.05
C ASN A 42 -16.47 3.67 -2.66
N ALA A 43 -17.17 2.86 -1.85
CA ALA A 43 -18.33 2.09 -2.30
C ALA A 43 -19.44 3.03 -2.80
N TYR A 44 -19.75 4.07 -2.03
CA TYR A 44 -20.73 5.09 -2.44
C TYR A 44 -20.29 5.84 -3.70
N GLY A 45 -19.01 6.21 -3.81
CA GLY A 45 -18.46 6.87 -4.99
C GLY A 45 -18.60 6.00 -6.25
N LEU A 46 -18.34 4.70 -6.14
CA LEU A 46 -18.51 3.74 -7.23
C LEU A 46 -19.98 3.64 -7.66
N LEU A 47 -20.91 3.42 -6.72
CA LEU A 47 -22.34 3.37 -7.02
C LEU A 47 -22.82 4.66 -7.69
N LYS A 48 -22.39 5.81 -7.16
CA LYS A 48 -22.71 7.12 -7.73
C LYS A 48 -22.20 7.26 -9.16
N SER A 49 -21.03 6.72 -9.50
CA SER A 49 -20.51 6.71 -10.87
C SER A 49 -21.36 5.84 -11.78
N ILE A 50 -21.67 4.61 -11.37
CA ILE A 50 -22.51 3.68 -12.15
C ILE A 50 -23.88 4.29 -12.46
N LEU A 51 -24.54 4.88 -11.44
CA LEU A 51 -25.85 5.51 -11.62
C LEU A 51 -25.77 6.88 -12.31
N LYS A 52 -24.57 7.46 -12.43
CA LYS A 52 -24.36 8.64 -13.26
C LYS A 52 -24.33 8.21 -14.72
N ASP A 53 -23.60 7.15 -15.06
CA ASP A 53 -23.55 6.60 -16.42
C ASP A 53 -24.97 6.19 -16.88
N ALA A 54 -25.77 5.58 -16.00
CA ALA A 54 -27.17 5.26 -16.29
C ALA A 54 -28.07 6.49 -16.57
N VAL A 55 -27.75 7.67 -16.00
CA VAL A 55 -28.44 8.93 -16.35
C VAL A 55 -27.99 9.42 -17.73
N GLU A 56 -26.68 9.37 -18.00
CA GLU A 56 -26.10 9.79 -19.28
C GLU A 56 -26.62 8.93 -20.44
N ASP A 57 -26.83 7.64 -20.20
CA ASP A 57 -27.44 6.69 -21.15
C ASP A 57 -28.99 6.79 -21.22
N GLY A 58 -29.60 7.66 -20.42
CA GLY A 58 -31.06 7.86 -20.38
C GLY A 58 -31.86 6.72 -19.76
N LEU A 59 -31.21 5.76 -19.08
CA LEU A 59 -31.86 4.64 -18.39
C LEU A 59 -32.64 5.10 -17.15
N ILE A 60 -32.19 6.16 -16.51
CA ILE A 60 -32.87 6.81 -15.38
C ILE A 60 -32.84 8.33 -15.52
N ALA A 61 -33.90 8.99 -15.04
CA ALA A 61 -34.00 10.45 -15.15
C ALA A 61 -33.04 11.20 -14.22
N THR A 62 -32.77 10.65 -13.02
CA THR A 62 -31.88 11.30 -12.03
C THR A 62 -31.11 10.28 -11.21
N ASN A 63 -29.92 10.67 -10.75
CA ASN A 63 -29.10 9.83 -9.90
C ASN A 63 -29.60 9.86 -8.43
N PRO A 64 -29.94 8.71 -7.82
CA PRO A 64 -30.48 8.63 -6.46
C PRO A 64 -29.42 8.80 -5.35
N CYS A 65 -28.13 8.84 -5.68
CA CYS A 65 -27.05 9.04 -4.70
C CYS A 65 -26.99 10.50 -4.19
N ARG A 66 -27.82 10.82 -3.19
CA ARG A 66 -27.95 12.18 -2.59
C ARG A 66 -27.39 12.34 -1.18
N VAL A 67 -26.70 11.34 -0.63
CA VAL A 67 -26.03 11.45 0.68
C VAL A 67 -24.96 12.54 0.63
N LYS A 68 -25.13 13.59 1.44
CA LYS A 68 -24.18 14.70 1.54
C LYS A 68 -22.83 14.17 1.99
N ALA A 69 -21.76 14.58 1.29
CA ALA A 69 -20.40 14.11 1.52
C ALA A 69 -20.22 12.58 1.44
N GLY A 70 -21.18 11.82 0.90
CA GLY A 70 -21.16 10.35 0.92
C GLY A 70 -19.99 9.73 0.16
N GLY A 71 -19.40 10.45 -0.80
CA GLY A 71 -18.18 10.03 -1.51
C GLY A 71 -16.92 10.78 -1.06
N GLN A 72 -17.03 11.70 -0.09
CA GLN A 72 -15.89 12.48 0.37
C GLN A 72 -15.07 11.65 1.34
N LYS A 73 -13.76 11.61 1.08
CA LYS A 73 -12.79 10.99 1.96
C LYS A 73 -12.26 12.07 2.89
N THR A 74 -12.55 11.96 4.18
CA THR A 74 -11.88 12.81 5.16
C THR A 74 -10.44 12.31 5.28
N ARG A 75 -9.47 13.17 4.96
CA ARG A 75 -8.04 12.87 5.15
C ARG A 75 -7.76 12.99 6.65
N ALA A 76 -7.98 11.89 7.36
CA ALA A 76 -8.06 11.89 8.83
C ALA A 76 -6.70 11.84 9.54
N ARG A 77 -5.58 12.04 8.84
CA ARG A 77 -4.27 11.80 9.46
C ARG A 77 -3.25 12.89 9.17
N GLU A 78 -2.76 13.50 10.23
CA GLU A 78 -1.52 14.26 10.22
C GLU A 78 -0.35 13.33 9.89
N ILE A 79 0.58 13.82 9.08
CA ILE A 79 1.78 13.07 8.73
C ILE A 79 2.71 13.17 9.94
N GLU A 80 2.78 12.10 10.72
CA GLU A 80 3.76 11.96 11.79
C GLU A 80 5.12 11.62 11.18
N VAL A 81 6.09 12.53 11.35
CA VAL A 81 7.47 12.34 10.90
C VAL A 81 8.30 11.91 12.09
N LEU A 82 9.08 10.84 11.93
CA LEU A 82 9.99 10.36 12.97
C LEU A 82 11.18 11.32 13.13
N SER A 83 11.55 11.60 14.39
CA SER A 83 12.87 12.18 14.69
C SER A 83 13.99 11.16 14.39
N VAL A 84 15.23 11.63 14.32
CA VAL A 84 16.39 10.75 14.11
C VAL A 84 16.54 9.76 15.26
N GLU A 85 16.29 10.20 16.49
CA GLU A 85 16.35 9.38 17.71
C GLU A 85 15.24 8.31 17.69
N GLN A 86 14.02 8.70 17.33
CA GLN A 86 12.91 7.75 17.18
C GLN A 86 13.21 6.74 16.07
N LEU A 87 13.74 7.17 14.94
CA LEU A 87 14.09 6.25 13.86
C LEU A 87 15.20 5.27 14.28
N THR A 88 16.16 5.73 15.08
CA THR A 88 17.22 4.87 15.63
C THR A 88 16.62 3.81 16.55
N ALA A 89 15.84 4.21 17.55
CA ALA A 89 15.16 3.29 18.48
C ALA A 89 14.20 2.32 17.75
N TYR A 90 13.49 2.83 16.73
CA TYR A 90 12.64 2.04 15.86
C TYR A 90 13.45 0.92 15.16
N LEU A 91 14.61 1.26 14.57
CA LEU A 91 15.44 0.29 13.84
C LEU A 91 16.13 -0.71 14.79
N GLU A 92 16.47 -0.32 16.01
CA GLU A 92 17.04 -1.22 17.02
C GLU A 92 16.07 -2.34 17.39
N ALA A 93 14.77 -2.01 17.55
CA ALA A 93 13.72 -2.98 17.85
C ALA A 93 13.32 -3.87 16.65
N VAL A 94 13.64 -3.43 15.42
CA VAL A 94 13.39 -4.20 14.21
C VAL A 94 14.40 -5.35 14.08
N PRO A 95 13.96 -6.58 13.72
CA PRO A 95 14.88 -7.69 13.44
C PRO A 95 15.94 -7.30 12.40
N GLU A 96 17.19 -7.65 12.63
CA GLU A 96 18.32 -7.19 11.82
C GLU A 96 18.12 -7.41 10.31
N ALA A 97 17.63 -8.58 9.92
CA ALA A 97 17.33 -8.95 8.53
C ALA A 97 16.27 -8.06 7.84
N ARG A 98 15.58 -7.19 8.58
CA ARG A 98 14.51 -6.30 8.11
C ARG A 98 14.82 -4.81 8.31
N ARG A 99 15.94 -4.47 8.95
CA ARG A 99 16.34 -3.08 9.22
C ARG A 99 16.58 -2.30 7.92
N VAL A 100 17.38 -2.82 7.00
CA VAL A 100 17.69 -2.09 5.74
C VAL A 100 16.47 -1.86 4.84
N PRO A 101 15.57 -2.83 4.60
CA PRO A 101 14.30 -2.56 3.92
C PRO A 101 13.51 -1.40 4.53
N LEU A 102 13.37 -1.38 5.86
CA LEU A 102 12.61 -0.35 6.57
C LEU A 102 13.36 0.99 6.65
N LEU A 103 14.70 0.96 6.71
CA LEU A 103 15.55 2.14 6.60
C LEU A 103 15.36 2.84 5.25
N LEU A 104 15.37 2.08 4.14
CA LEU A 104 15.11 2.63 2.80
C LEU A 104 13.66 3.12 2.68
N ALA A 105 12.68 2.43 3.27
CA ALA A 105 11.30 2.91 3.31
C ALA A 105 11.19 4.28 4.02
N GLY A 106 11.82 4.42 5.19
CA GLY A 106 11.76 5.63 6.00
C GLY A 106 12.52 6.81 5.40
N TRP A 107 13.78 6.61 5.00
CA TRP A 107 14.63 7.70 4.52
C TRP A 107 14.42 8.06 3.05
N CYS A 108 14.11 7.07 2.22
CA CYS A 108 13.94 7.26 0.78
C CYS A 108 12.45 7.31 0.37
N GLY A 109 11.52 7.17 1.32
CA GLY A 109 10.08 7.28 1.05
C GLY A 109 9.56 6.22 0.07
N LEU A 110 10.14 5.02 0.09
CA LEU A 110 9.71 3.90 -0.74
C LEU A 110 8.51 3.21 -0.09
N ARG A 111 7.51 2.86 -0.91
CA ARG A 111 6.40 2.02 -0.45
C ARG A 111 6.89 0.59 -0.23
N SER A 112 6.22 -0.16 0.66
CA SER A 112 6.55 -1.57 0.92
C SER A 112 6.70 -2.40 -0.37
N GLY A 113 5.76 -2.28 -1.31
CA GLY A 113 5.83 -2.99 -2.58
C GLY A 113 7.04 -2.60 -3.44
N GLU A 114 7.47 -1.34 -3.40
CA GLU A 114 8.65 -0.84 -4.12
C GLU A 114 9.94 -1.39 -3.48
N VAL A 115 10.06 -1.32 -2.16
CA VAL A 115 11.20 -1.92 -1.41
C VAL A 115 11.33 -3.40 -1.71
N ARG A 116 10.22 -4.14 -1.66
CA ARG A 116 10.19 -5.60 -1.89
C ARG A 116 10.50 -5.99 -3.34
N ALA A 117 10.40 -5.06 -4.27
CA ALA A 117 10.67 -5.29 -5.69
C ALA A 117 12.07 -4.83 -6.12
N LEU A 118 12.84 -4.17 -5.24
CA LEU A 118 14.19 -3.73 -5.55
C LEU A 118 15.05 -4.92 -5.96
N ARG A 119 15.78 -4.76 -7.05
CA ARG A 119 16.84 -5.67 -7.49
C ARG A 119 18.20 -5.18 -7.04
N VAL A 120 19.20 -6.05 -7.11
CA VAL A 120 20.59 -5.69 -6.80
C VAL A 120 21.06 -4.50 -7.64
N ARG A 121 20.71 -4.45 -8.93
CA ARG A 121 21.04 -3.34 -9.85
C ARG A 121 20.40 -1.99 -9.50
N ASP A 122 19.33 -2.02 -8.69
CA ASP A 122 18.57 -0.82 -8.38
C ASP A 122 19.21 -0.03 -7.23
N LEU A 123 20.10 -0.64 -6.45
CA LEU A 123 20.84 0.02 -5.38
C LEU A 123 22.26 0.37 -5.85
N ASP A 124 22.53 1.67 -5.97
CA ASP A 124 23.80 2.21 -6.45
C ASP A 124 24.40 3.10 -5.38
N LEU A 125 25.23 2.49 -4.53
CA LEU A 125 25.84 3.17 -3.38
C LEU A 125 27.01 4.07 -3.78
N ASP A 126 27.55 3.92 -5.00
CA ASP A 126 28.59 4.80 -5.54
C ASP A 126 27.96 6.10 -6.04
N ALA A 127 26.82 6.03 -6.73
CA ALA A 127 26.03 7.20 -7.10
C ALA A 127 25.18 7.75 -5.93
N GLY A 128 25.01 6.98 -4.85
CA GLY A 128 24.13 7.34 -3.74
C GLY A 128 22.66 7.37 -4.14
N VAL A 129 22.21 6.43 -4.97
CA VAL A 129 20.86 6.40 -5.54
C VAL A 129 20.22 5.02 -5.38
N VAL A 130 18.92 5.01 -5.06
CA VAL A 130 18.05 3.84 -5.21
C VAL A 130 17.04 4.09 -6.34
N ARG A 131 16.96 3.14 -7.28
CA ARG A 131 16.16 3.24 -8.50
C ARG A 131 14.84 2.50 -8.31
N VAL A 132 13.74 3.23 -8.21
CA VAL A 132 12.40 2.63 -8.15
C VAL A 132 11.96 2.33 -9.57
N ARG A 133 11.89 1.04 -9.91
CA ARG A 133 11.56 0.55 -11.26
C ARG A 133 10.39 -0.41 -11.30
N GLN A 134 10.08 -1.04 -10.17
CA GLN A 134 9.09 -2.12 -10.07
C GLN A 134 8.39 -2.06 -8.71
N GLY A 135 7.26 -2.74 -8.59
CA GLY A 135 6.56 -2.94 -7.33
C GLY A 135 6.01 -4.36 -7.22
N VAL A 136 5.96 -4.87 -5.98
CA VAL A 136 5.26 -6.12 -5.66
C VAL A 136 3.82 -5.81 -5.27
N VAL A 137 2.88 -6.46 -5.94
CA VAL A 137 1.46 -6.44 -5.60
C VAL A 137 0.99 -7.86 -5.29
N ARG A 138 -0.05 -7.98 -4.45
CA ARG A 138 -0.73 -9.25 -4.23
C ARG A 138 -2.05 -9.24 -5.00
N LEU A 139 -2.20 -10.15 -5.94
CA LEU A 139 -3.42 -10.30 -6.75
C LEU A 139 -3.86 -11.76 -6.71
N ALA A 140 -5.14 -12.01 -6.41
CA ALA A 140 -5.71 -13.37 -6.34
C ALA A 140 -4.93 -14.36 -5.44
N GLY A 141 -4.21 -13.87 -4.43
CA GLY A 141 -3.41 -14.69 -3.53
C GLY A 141 -1.93 -14.77 -3.90
N GLU A 142 -1.56 -14.45 -5.13
CA GLU A 142 -0.21 -14.53 -5.68
C GLU A 142 0.54 -13.20 -5.58
N LEU A 143 1.87 -13.27 -5.47
CA LEU A 143 2.74 -12.10 -5.49
C LEU A 143 3.22 -11.86 -6.93
N LEU A 144 2.87 -10.71 -7.48
CA LEU A 144 3.25 -10.31 -8.83
C LEU A 144 4.22 -9.14 -8.76
N ILE A 145 5.30 -9.22 -9.52
CA ILE A 145 6.23 -8.12 -9.75
C ILE A 145 5.84 -7.46 -11.07
N GLY A 146 5.55 -6.16 -11.02
CA GLY A 146 5.16 -5.38 -12.19
C GLY A 146 5.74 -3.98 -12.18
N PRO A 147 5.48 -3.18 -13.22
CA PRO A 147 5.81 -1.76 -13.19
C PRO A 147 5.10 -1.07 -12.02
N PRO A 148 5.60 0.08 -11.54
CA PRO A 148 4.90 0.86 -10.53
C PRO A 148 3.49 1.19 -11.00
N LYS A 149 2.59 1.39 -10.04
CA LYS A 149 1.16 1.64 -10.30
C LYS A 149 0.91 2.81 -11.28
N THR A 150 1.84 3.76 -11.36
CA THR A 150 1.79 4.90 -12.28
C THR A 150 3.16 5.11 -12.92
N ALA A 151 3.18 5.72 -14.12
CA ALA A 151 4.43 6.11 -14.79
C ALA A 151 5.30 7.03 -13.92
N ALA A 152 4.67 7.95 -13.18
CA ALA A 152 5.35 8.83 -12.21
C ALA A 152 5.99 8.06 -11.02
N GLY A 153 5.64 6.80 -10.81
CA GLY A 153 6.26 5.93 -9.80
C GLY A 153 7.66 5.42 -10.20
N VAL A 154 8.05 5.55 -11.46
CA VAL A 154 9.40 5.24 -11.93
C VAL A 154 10.30 6.45 -11.65
N ARG A 155 11.24 6.32 -10.72
CA ARG A 155 12.06 7.45 -10.25
C ARG A 155 13.38 7.01 -9.63
N ASP A 156 14.32 7.95 -9.59
CA ASP A 156 15.56 7.81 -8.82
C ASP A 156 15.41 8.58 -7.52
N VAL A 157 15.78 7.93 -6.41
CA VAL A 157 15.74 8.54 -5.08
C VAL A 157 17.15 8.61 -4.53
N THR A 158 17.57 9.81 -4.17
CA THR A 158 18.85 10.04 -3.52
C THR A 158 18.87 9.41 -2.14
N ILE A 159 19.90 8.61 -1.88
CA ILE A 159 20.19 8.03 -0.57
C ILE A 159 20.93 9.09 0.24
N PRO A 160 20.46 9.46 1.44
CA PRO A 160 21.20 10.35 2.32
C PRO A 160 22.65 9.86 2.54
N PRO A 161 23.67 10.73 2.37
CA PRO A 161 25.08 10.30 2.39
C PRO A 161 25.51 9.55 3.65
N HIS A 162 24.94 9.92 4.80
CA HIS A 162 25.24 9.29 6.09
C HIS A 162 24.78 7.82 6.18
N LEU A 163 23.89 7.34 5.30
CA LEU A 163 23.44 5.95 5.26
C LEU A 163 24.35 5.05 4.41
N VAL A 164 25.11 5.63 3.48
CA VAL A 164 25.93 4.88 2.52
C VAL A 164 26.92 3.93 3.23
N PRO A 165 27.64 4.33 4.30
CA PRO A 165 28.54 3.42 5.00
C PRO A 165 27.83 2.18 5.56
N SER A 166 26.69 2.38 6.23
CA SER A 166 25.89 1.30 6.83
C SER A 166 25.29 0.37 5.77
N LEU A 167 24.85 0.93 4.63
CA LEU A 167 24.35 0.15 3.51
C LEU A 167 25.48 -0.68 2.86
N ARG A 168 26.69 -0.14 2.73
CA ARG A 168 27.85 -0.89 2.23
C ARG A 168 28.24 -2.03 3.17
N GLU A 169 28.22 -1.79 4.48
CA GLU A 169 28.47 -2.84 5.46
C GLU A 169 27.42 -3.94 5.40
N TRP A 170 26.14 -3.57 5.32
CA TRP A 170 25.07 -4.52 5.11
C TRP A 170 25.26 -5.33 3.82
N GLN A 171 25.59 -4.67 2.71
CA GLN A 171 25.79 -5.31 1.40
C GLN A 171 26.94 -6.33 1.43
N ARG A 172 28.05 -6.04 2.13
CA ARG A 172 29.17 -6.98 2.30
C ARG A 172 28.78 -8.27 3.03
N ARG A 173 27.77 -8.21 3.90
CA ARG A 173 27.26 -9.37 4.66
C ARG A 173 26.22 -10.17 3.88
N GLN A 174 25.77 -9.69 2.73
CA GLN A 174 24.81 -10.41 1.90
C GLN A 174 25.52 -11.40 0.97
N PRO A 175 24.89 -12.54 0.64
CA PRO A 175 25.39 -13.41 -0.39
C PRO A 175 25.47 -12.66 -1.72
N THR A 176 26.49 -12.96 -2.51
CA THR A 176 26.61 -12.41 -3.86
C THR A 176 25.47 -12.95 -4.72
N ARG A 177 24.75 -12.06 -5.39
CA ARG A 177 23.64 -12.40 -6.28
C ARG A 177 23.80 -11.66 -7.60
N GLY A 178 23.18 -12.19 -8.65
CA GLY A 178 23.15 -11.53 -9.96
C GLY A 178 22.43 -10.17 -9.89
N ARG A 179 22.74 -9.28 -10.83
CA ARG A 179 22.17 -7.91 -10.91
C ARG A 179 20.65 -7.89 -10.94
N ASP A 180 20.04 -8.94 -11.48
CA ASP A 180 18.59 -9.09 -11.63
C ASP A 180 17.90 -9.79 -10.46
N ALA A 181 18.65 -10.31 -9.51
CA ALA A 181 18.08 -10.91 -8.31
C ALA A 181 17.45 -9.84 -7.42
N LEU A 182 16.44 -10.26 -6.65
CA LEU A 182 15.87 -9.42 -5.62
C LEU A 182 16.94 -9.03 -4.58
N LEU A 183 16.91 -7.77 -4.19
CA LEU A 183 17.74 -7.22 -3.13
C LEU A 183 17.33 -7.79 -1.77
N PHE A 184 16.02 -7.98 -1.58
CA PHE A 184 15.43 -8.55 -0.37
C PHE A 184 14.52 -9.74 -0.72
N PRO A 185 15.08 -10.92 -1.02
CA PRO A 185 14.28 -12.10 -1.32
C PRO A 185 13.66 -12.71 -0.04
N ALA A 186 12.64 -13.55 -0.24
CA ALA A 186 12.12 -14.45 0.76
C ALA A 186 13.14 -15.54 1.13
N GLY A 187 12.75 -16.45 2.03
CA GLY A 187 13.63 -17.52 2.51
C GLY A 187 14.11 -18.49 1.41
N ASP A 188 13.38 -18.58 0.29
CA ASP A 188 13.76 -19.35 -0.89
C ASP A 188 14.84 -18.69 -1.76
N GLY A 189 15.19 -17.43 -1.47
CA GLY A 189 16.20 -16.67 -2.20
C GLY A 189 15.75 -16.12 -3.56
N VAL A 190 14.52 -16.38 -4.00
CA VAL A 190 14.03 -16.05 -5.35
C VAL A 190 12.72 -15.27 -5.32
N SER A 191 11.81 -15.60 -4.41
CA SER A 191 10.51 -14.95 -4.33
C SER A 191 10.59 -13.60 -3.64
N PRO A 192 9.71 -12.64 -3.97
CA PRO A 192 9.57 -11.42 -3.17
C PRO A 192 9.13 -11.74 -1.75
N LEU A 193 9.68 -11.01 -0.78
CA LEU A 193 9.20 -11.05 0.60
C LEU A 193 7.68 -10.86 0.64
N ASN A 194 6.98 -11.51 1.57
CA ASN A 194 5.57 -11.20 1.81
C ASN A 194 5.46 -9.83 2.51
N ASP A 195 4.41 -9.07 2.20
CA ASP A 195 4.12 -7.79 2.85
C ASP A 195 3.96 -7.96 4.36
N SER A 196 3.34 -9.06 4.80
CA SER A 196 3.13 -9.35 6.22
C SER A 196 4.43 -9.40 7.01
N VAL A 197 5.52 -9.87 6.41
CA VAL A 197 6.82 -9.99 7.08
C VAL A 197 7.44 -8.63 7.36
N LEU A 198 7.36 -7.69 6.40
CA LEU A 198 7.82 -6.32 6.63
C LEU A 198 6.88 -5.57 7.56
N ARG A 199 5.57 -5.84 7.49
CA ARG A 199 4.58 -5.22 8.37
C ARG A 199 4.78 -5.62 9.82
N GLU A 200 5.00 -6.91 10.10
CA GLU A 200 5.27 -7.38 11.45
C GLU A 200 6.56 -6.74 12.02
N ALA A 201 7.61 -6.62 11.20
CA ALA A 201 8.83 -5.93 11.59
C ALA A 201 8.57 -4.45 11.87
N HIS A 202 7.77 -3.78 11.04
CA HIS A 202 7.38 -2.40 11.22
C HIS A 202 6.56 -2.19 12.50
N ASP A 203 5.62 -3.09 12.80
CA ASP A 203 4.80 -3.01 14.00
C ASP A 203 5.64 -3.15 15.28
N LYS A 204 6.71 -3.96 15.27
CA LYS A 204 7.70 -4.02 16.36
C LYS A 204 8.41 -2.69 16.55
N GLY A 205 8.90 -2.08 15.47
CA GLY A 205 9.57 -0.78 15.53
C GLY A 205 8.65 0.32 16.07
N LYS A 206 7.40 0.37 15.61
CA LYS A 206 6.39 1.32 16.07
C LYS A 206 6.02 1.17 17.55
N ALA A 207 5.90 -0.07 18.01
CA ALA A 207 5.63 -0.35 19.41
C ALA A 207 6.76 0.16 20.30
N ALA A 208 8.02 -0.01 19.87
CA ALA A 208 9.20 0.42 20.63
C ALA A 208 9.30 1.94 20.82
N ILE A 209 8.79 2.71 19.86
CA ILE A 209 8.77 4.19 19.93
C ILE A 209 7.44 4.77 20.44
N GLY A 210 6.50 3.91 20.86
CA GLY A 210 5.19 4.35 21.34
C GLY A 210 4.30 4.98 20.27
N MET A 211 4.52 4.68 18.99
CA MET A 211 3.77 5.24 17.85
C MET A 211 3.04 4.13 17.08
N PRO A 212 2.05 3.42 17.70
CA PRO A 212 1.31 2.34 17.02
C PRO A 212 0.61 2.81 15.75
N GLY A 213 0.36 4.12 15.68
CA GLY A 213 -0.24 4.78 14.56
C GLY A 213 0.59 4.74 13.26
N LEU A 214 1.91 4.91 13.30
CA LEU A 214 2.75 5.17 12.12
C LEU A 214 2.45 4.21 10.94
N THR A 215 2.52 4.72 9.71
CA THR A 215 2.15 4.00 8.46
C THR A 215 3.25 4.00 7.44
#